data_AF-A0A6A1Z7D4-F1
#
_entry.id   AF-A0A6A1Z7D4-F1
#
_cell.length_a   1.000
_cell.length_b   1.000
_cell.length_c   1.000
_cell.angle_alpha   90.00
_cell.angle_beta   90.00
_cell.angle_gamma   90.00
#
_symmetry.space_group_name_H-M   'P 1'
#
loop_
_entity.id
_entity.type
_entity.pdbx_description
1 polymer ?
#
loop_
_entity_poly.entity_id
_entity_poly.type
_entity_poly.pdbx_seq_one_letter_code
_entity_poly.pdbx_strand_id
1 'polypeptide(L)'
;MKIEIPVGIRGTLKEFKTSYQPEFLSKYGYKRYTNIIPFKGVNVVCEAVNVKYSSIQGELIVHDNDILTYLGHKLWAVTKAKEEK
;
A
#
# COMPACT_ATOMS: atom_id res chain seq x y z
N MET A 1 18.18 -9.59 12.76
CA MET A 1 18.08 -8.27 12.09
C MET A 1 16.61 -7.91 12.00
N LYS A 2 16.15 -6.81 12.61
CA LYS A 2 14.78 -6.34 12.41
C LYS A 2 14.73 -5.69 11.03
N ILE A 3 13.95 -6.26 10.12
CA ILE A 3 13.65 -5.64 8.83
C ILE A 3 12.61 -4.56 9.11
N GLU A 4 12.93 -3.31 8.79
CA GLU A 4 12.04 -2.17 8.95
C GLU A 4 12.03 -1.34 7.66
N ILE A 5 10.88 -0.75 7.33
CA ILE A 5 10.76 0.21 6.22
C ILE A 5 11.20 1.58 6.74
N PRO A 6 12.32 2.15 6.24
CA PRO A 6 12.79 3.44 6.71
C PRO A 6 11.85 4.56 6.27
N VAL A 7 11.66 5.56 7.13
CA VAL A 7 10.90 6.77 6.79
C VAL A 7 11.58 7.48 5.62
N GLY A 8 10.78 7.94 4.66
CA GLY A 8 11.25 8.60 3.44
C GLY A 8 11.60 7.64 2.30
N ILE A 9 11.56 6.32 2.51
CA ILE A 9 11.74 5.38 1.40
C ILE A 9 10.61 5.55 0.39
N ARG A 10 10.98 5.57 -0.89
CA ARG A 10 10.10 5.84 -2.02
C ARG A 10 10.22 4.72 -3.04
N GLY A 11 9.09 4.28 -3.58
CA GLY A 11 9.02 3.26 -4.62
C GLY A 11 7.60 3.08 -5.12
N THR A 12 7.42 2.28 -6.15
CA THR A 12 6.10 1.89 -6.63
C THR A 12 5.48 0.83 -5.72
N LEU A 13 4.14 0.73 -5.68
CA LEU A 13 3.48 -0.35 -4.95
C LEU A 13 4.00 -1.73 -5.39
N LYS A 14 4.26 -1.92 -6.69
CA LYS A 14 4.84 -3.16 -7.24
C LYS A 14 6.21 -3.48 -6.65
N GLU A 15 7.09 -2.49 -6.52
CA GLU A 15 8.42 -2.67 -5.91
C GLU A 15 8.31 -3.07 -4.43
N PHE A 16 7.40 -2.43 -3.69
CA PHE A 16 7.15 -2.80 -2.29
C PHE A 16 6.61 -4.23 -2.16
N LYS A 17 5.66 -4.64 -3.00
CA LYS A 17 5.10 -6.01 -3.02
C LYS A 17 6.12 -7.07 -3.44
N THR A 18 7.10 -6.70 -4.26
CA THR A 18 8.20 -7.59 -4.67
C THR A 18 9.21 -7.74 -3.54
N SER A 19 9.45 -6.66 -2.78
CA SER A 19 10.47 -6.63 -1.72
C SER A 19 9.95 -7.16 -0.39
N TYR A 20 8.64 -7.07 -0.13
CA TYR A 20 8.04 -7.37 1.17
C TYR A 20 6.76 -8.18 1.03
N GLN A 21 6.57 -9.12 1.97
CA GLN A 21 5.32 -9.86 2.07
C GLN A 21 4.16 -8.92 2.48
N PRO A 22 2.92 -9.18 2.01
CA PRO A 22 1.74 -8.37 2.33
C PRO A 22 1.48 -8.24 3.84
N GLU A 23 1.73 -9.29 4.61
CA GLU A 23 1.56 -9.34 6.07
C GLU A 23 2.61 -8.47 6.80
N PHE A 24 3.77 -8.27 6.17
CA PHE A 24 4.75 -7.31 6.66
C PHE A 24 4.28 -5.89 6.35
N LEU A 25 3.89 -5.61 5.11
CA LEU A 25 3.39 -4.29 4.69
C LEU A 25 2.18 -3.83 5.51
N SER A 26 1.31 -4.75 5.95
CA SER A 26 0.14 -4.42 6.77
C SER A 26 0.48 -3.77 8.11
N LYS A 27 1.64 -4.12 8.70
CA LYS A 27 2.17 -3.48 9.90
C LYS A 27 2.53 -2.00 9.66
N TYR A 28 2.76 -1.64 8.39
CA TYR A 28 3.10 -0.31 7.93
C TYR A 28 1.90 0.45 7.33
N GLY A 29 0.67 -0.03 7.51
CA GLY A 29 -0.54 0.69 7.09
C GLY A 29 -1.01 0.41 5.66
N TYR A 30 -0.43 -0.59 5.01
CA TYR A 30 -0.98 -1.16 3.78
C TYR A 30 -2.14 -2.10 4.11
N LYS A 31 -3.15 -2.13 3.24
CA LYS A 31 -4.35 -2.96 3.39
C LYS A 31 -4.66 -3.61 2.05
N ARG A 32 -5.07 -4.87 2.13
CA ARG A 32 -5.51 -5.65 0.97
C ARG A 32 -6.93 -6.13 1.23
N TYR A 33 -7.86 -5.65 0.42
CA TYR A 33 -9.24 -6.07 0.49
C TYR A 33 -9.44 -7.26 -0.44
N THR A 34 -9.86 -8.38 0.12
CA THR A 34 -10.02 -9.63 -0.62
C THR A 34 -11.43 -10.18 -0.46
N ASN A 35 -11.96 -10.77 -1.52
CA ASN A 35 -13.19 -11.55 -1.48
C ASN A 35 -12.86 -13.03 -1.72
N ILE A 36 -13.53 -13.92 -0.99
CA ILE A 36 -13.43 -15.36 -1.21
C ILE A 36 -14.46 -15.72 -2.29
N ILE A 37 -14.00 -16.21 -3.43
CA ILE A 37 -14.86 -16.71 -4.49
C ILE A 37 -14.97 -18.22 -4.35
N PRO A 38 -16.18 -18.79 -4.20
CA PRO A 38 -16.38 -20.24 -4.16
C PRO A 38 -15.69 -20.91 -5.36
N PHE A 39 -14.92 -21.98 -5.09
CA PHE A 39 -14.20 -22.77 -6.09
C PHE A 39 -13.09 -22.04 -6.89
N LYS A 40 -12.84 -20.74 -6.65
CA LYS A 40 -11.77 -19.96 -7.30
C LYS A 40 -10.73 -19.39 -6.33
N GLY A 41 -10.98 -19.44 -5.02
CA GLY A 41 -10.04 -19.00 -4.00
C GLY A 41 -10.15 -17.50 -3.68
N VAL A 42 -9.04 -16.92 -3.22
CA VAL A 42 -8.98 -15.52 -2.77
C VAL A 42 -8.78 -14.59 -3.96
N ASN A 43 -9.72 -13.67 -4.17
CA ASN A 43 -9.61 -12.60 -5.16
C ASN A 43 -9.27 -11.27 -4.46
N VAL A 44 -8.25 -10.57 -4.95
CA VAL A 44 -7.90 -9.23 -4.46
C VAL A 44 -8.80 -8.22 -5.15
N VAL A 45 -9.65 -7.54 -4.39
CA VAL A 45 -10.60 -6.53 -4.89
C VAL A 45 -9.88 -5.20 -5.10
N CYS A 46 -9.15 -4.75 -4.07
CA CYS A 46 -8.35 -3.55 -4.14
C CYS A 46 -7.27 -3.54 -3.05
N GLU A 47 -6.30 -2.66 -3.23
CA GLU A 47 -5.21 -2.41 -2.29
C GLU A 47 -5.29 -0.95 -1.86
N ALA A 48 -5.02 -0.69 -0.58
CA ALA A 48 -5.10 0.65 0.00
C ALA A 48 -3.92 0.90 0.93
N VAL A 49 -3.62 2.18 1.17
CA VAL A 49 -2.69 2.60 2.21
C VAL A 49 -3.33 3.66 3.08
N ASN A 50 -2.96 3.66 4.36
CA ASN A 50 -3.31 4.74 5.27
C ASN A 50 -2.58 6.02 4.85
N VAL A 51 -3.34 7.10 4.74
CA VAL A 51 -2.85 8.43 4.39
C VAL A 51 -3.34 9.43 5.44
N LYS A 52 -2.59 10.53 5.60
CA LYS A 52 -3.02 11.65 6.45
C LYS A 52 -3.23 12.87 5.56
N TYR A 53 -4.49 13.30 5.43
CA TYR A 53 -4.85 14.54 4.79
C TYR A 53 -5.11 15.58 5.87
N SER A 54 -4.15 16.49 6.09
CA SER A 54 -4.23 17.51 7.13
C SER A 54 -4.56 16.92 8.51
N SER A 55 -5.82 16.99 8.96
CA SER A 55 -6.33 16.51 10.24
C SER A 55 -7.07 15.17 10.18
N ILE A 56 -7.33 14.61 8.99
CA ILE A 56 -8.11 13.38 8.81
C ILE A 56 -7.19 12.22 8.40
N GLN A 57 -7.26 11.13 9.14
CA GLN A 57 -6.70 9.84 8.73
C GLN A 57 -7.72 9.14 7.83
N GLY A 58 -7.28 8.71 6.66
CA GLY A 58 -8.11 8.00 5.70
C GLY A 58 -7.34 6.88 5.02
N GLU A 59 -8.02 6.21 4.10
CA GLU A 59 -7.41 5.21 3.22
C GLU A 59 -7.46 5.74 1.80
N LEU A 60 -6.36 5.52 1.07
CA LEU A 60 -6.31 5.79 -0.35
C LEU A 60 -6.09 4.47 -1.08
N ILE A 61 -6.97 4.18 -2.04
CA ILE A 61 -6.80 3.05 -2.96
C ILE A 61 -5.53 3.30 -3.78
N VAL A 62 -4.70 2.29 -3.95
CA VAL A 62 -3.43 2.36 -4.67
C VAL A 62 -3.32 1.24 -5.71
N HIS A 63 -2.58 1.51 -6.78
CA HIS A 63 -2.30 0.57 -7.86
C HIS A 63 -0.79 0.34 -8.00
N ASP A 64 -0.41 -0.72 -8.71
CA ASP A 64 0.98 -1.17 -8.82
C ASP A 64 1.97 -0.08 -9.27
N ASN A 65 1.54 0.85 -10.12
CA ASN A 65 2.36 1.94 -10.64
C ASN A 65 2.32 3.22 -9.78
N ASP A 66 1.48 3.28 -8.76
CA ASP A 66 1.45 4.43 -7.86
C ASP A 66 2.73 4.51 -7.05
N ILE A 67 3.27 5.73 -6.92
CA ILE A 67 4.48 5.97 -6.16
C ILE A 67 4.10 6.21 -4.70
N LEU A 68 4.62 5.37 -3.82
CA LEU A 68 4.41 5.42 -2.39
C LEU A 68 5.68 5.92 -1.69
N THR A 69 5.52 6.82 -0.73
CA THR A 69 6.60 7.23 0.18
C THR A 69 6.17 6.97 1.61
N TYR A 70 6.95 6.18 2.36
CA TYR A 70 6.61 5.86 3.74
C TYR A 70 6.89 7.06 4.66
N LEU A 71 5.88 7.51 5.41
CA LEU A 71 5.98 8.69 6.27
C LEU A 71 6.23 8.34 7.75
N GLY A 72 6.32 7.05 8.08
CA GLY A 72 6.29 6.60 9.47
C GLY A 72 4.86 6.46 10.01
N HIS A 73 4.72 5.93 11.21
CA HIS A 73 3.42 5.82 11.92
C HIS A 73 2.30 5.17 11.10
N LYS A 74 2.68 4.21 10.23
CA LYS A 74 1.75 3.52 9.31
C LYS A 74 1.10 4.45 8.28
N LEU A 75 1.73 5.57 7.93
CA LEU A 75 1.21 6.54 6.97
C LEU A 75 2.06 6.57 5.70
N TRP A 76 1.41 6.87 4.59
CA TRP A 76 2.03 6.98 3.28
C TRP A 76 1.66 8.28 2.60
N ALA A 77 2.59 8.84 1.83
CA ALA A 77 2.29 9.79 0.77
C ALA A 77 2.17 9.01 -0.54
N VAL A 78 1.19 9.38 -1.36
CA VAL A 78 0.91 8.71 -2.63
C VAL A 78 0.94 9.73 -3.75
N THR A 79 1.69 9.43 -4.81
CA THR A 79 1.60 10.12 -6.10
C THR A 79 1.00 9.16 -7.10
N LYS A 80 -0.18 9.49 -7.60
CA LYS A 80 -0.86 8.69 -8.63
C LYS A 80 -0.06 8.73 -9.92
N ALA A 81 0.18 7.56 -10.52
CA ALA A 81 0.62 7.52 -11.91
C ALA A 81 -0.47 8.20 -12.75
N LYS A 82 -0.09 9.05 -13.72
CA LYS A 82 -1.07 9.62 -14.64
C LYS A 82 -1.78 8.46 -15.35
N GLU A 83 -3.10 8.41 -15.27
CA GLU A 83 -3.88 7.61 -16.20
C GLU A 83 -3.67 8.24 -17.58
N GLU A 84 -2.96 7.54 -18.47
CA GLU A 84 -3.02 7.86 -19.89
C GLU A 84 -4.46 7.60 -20.33
N LYS A 85 -5.18 8.68 -20.65
CA LYS A 85 -6.53 8.63 -21.22
C LYS A 85 -6.47 8.36 -22.72
#